data_AF-V6M644-F1
#
_entry.id   AF-V6M644-F1
#
_cell.length_a   1.000
_cell.length_b   1.000
_cell.length_c   1.000
_cell.angle_alpha   90.00
_cell.angle_beta   90.00
_cell.angle_gamma   90.00
#
_symmetry.space_group_name_H-M   'P 1'
#
loop_
_entity.id
_entity.type
_entity.pdbx_description
1 polymer ?
#
loop_
_entity_poly.entity_id
_entity_poly.type
_entity_poly.pdbx_seq_one_letter_code
_entity_poly.pdbx_strand_id
1 'polypeptide(L)'
;MARDQDLFVTYVIIPPQIDRSKAAHEQEEKYLPVGVYEERPDGIVVRGSQMLGTSSAVSNHLFVSCITPLRPGDEDYALSFVVPIDAPGLKFYARPSFAQDKPSTFDYPLSTRYDESDALVVFEDVFIPWEQIFVYKNIELTRAQFHETPAHILGNTQAQIRFVTKLKFLLGVARKMTEMNGTDKFPQVQEKLGELASIAAQVEGSLYASEYNCLIDHKGIAKPHPRFLYGVVGMQDAIYPRIISIIRELAGGGVLQVPSSYKEMINPETKDDIRKYIRSSNASTEEKVKLFKLAWDIVGSEFGGRHQQYELFYNGAPFVVRGYAFRNYGYEEPLKLVNRFLDSYGLPE
;
A
#
# COMPACT_ATOMS: atom_id res chain seq x y z
N MET A 1 -18.18 -19.37 -1.13
CA MET A 1 -18.71 -18.24 -0.34
C MET A 1 -18.17 -16.90 -0.82
N ALA A 2 -16.89 -16.57 -0.62
CA ALA A 2 -16.35 -15.24 -0.95
C ALA A 2 -16.62 -14.80 -2.41
N ARG A 3 -16.31 -15.67 -3.39
CA ARG A 3 -16.63 -15.42 -4.81
C ARG A 3 -18.13 -15.27 -5.06
N ASP A 4 -18.95 -16.16 -4.48
CA ASP A 4 -20.38 -16.27 -4.81
C ASP A 4 -21.21 -15.12 -4.22
N GLN A 5 -20.71 -14.50 -3.14
CA GLN A 5 -21.38 -13.41 -2.42
C GLN A 5 -20.64 -12.07 -2.53
N ASP A 6 -19.56 -12.01 -3.31
CA ASP A 6 -18.71 -10.81 -3.46
C ASP A 6 -18.26 -10.22 -2.11
N LEU A 7 -17.77 -11.09 -1.22
CA LEU A 7 -17.40 -10.67 0.13
C LEU A 7 -16.13 -9.82 0.11
N PHE A 8 -16.17 -8.69 0.82
CA PHE A 8 -14.98 -7.92 1.13
C PHE A 8 -14.20 -8.61 2.26
N VAL A 9 -13.08 -9.24 1.88
CA VAL A 9 -12.13 -9.84 2.81
C VAL A 9 -10.90 -8.94 2.91
N THR A 10 -10.66 -8.36 4.08
CA THR A 10 -9.37 -7.70 4.38
C THR A 10 -8.42 -8.69 5.06
N TYR A 11 -7.18 -8.30 5.33
CA TYR A 11 -6.21 -9.17 5.96
C TYR A 11 -5.39 -8.51 7.07
N VAL A 12 -4.91 -9.35 7.99
CA VAL A 12 -3.88 -9.04 8.97
C VAL A 12 -2.82 -10.15 8.98
N ILE A 13 -1.59 -9.78 8.65
CA ILE A 13 -0.49 -10.74 8.46
C ILE A 13 0.82 -10.34 9.17
N ILE A 14 0.80 -9.21 9.89
CA ILE A 14 1.96 -8.61 10.53
C ILE A 14 1.73 -8.62 12.05
N PRO A 15 2.52 -9.39 12.81
CA PRO A 15 2.40 -9.40 14.27
C PRO A 15 2.73 -8.02 14.86
N PRO A 16 2.24 -7.71 16.06
CA PRO A 16 2.50 -6.42 16.72
C PRO A 16 3.99 -6.12 16.83
N GLN A 17 4.34 -4.85 16.64
CA GLN A 17 5.71 -4.39 16.79
C GLN A 17 6.05 -4.17 18.27
N ILE A 18 6.70 -5.17 18.88
CA ILE A 18 7.11 -5.15 20.30
C ILE A 18 8.64 -5.24 20.36
N ASP A 19 9.21 -6.41 20.65
CA ASP A 19 10.65 -6.66 20.56
C ASP A 19 10.96 -7.51 19.32
N ARG A 20 11.45 -6.86 18.27
CA ARG A 20 11.79 -7.52 16.99
C ARG A 20 13.04 -8.42 17.07
N SER A 21 13.80 -8.38 18.16
CA SER A 21 14.95 -9.28 18.34
C SER A 21 14.53 -10.71 18.72
N LYS A 22 13.35 -10.84 19.32
CA LYS A 22 12.79 -12.09 19.86
C LYS A 22 11.81 -12.74 18.88
N ALA A 23 11.75 -14.07 18.89
CA ALA A 23 10.69 -14.84 18.25
C ALA A 23 9.33 -14.58 18.92
N ALA A 24 8.24 -15.08 18.34
CA ALA A 24 6.90 -14.91 18.93
C ALA A 24 6.78 -15.65 20.27
N HIS A 25 7.32 -16.86 20.38
CA HIS A 25 7.36 -17.63 21.63
C HIS A 25 8.36 -17.10 22.67
N GLU A 26 9.30 -16.25 22.28
CA GLU A 26 10.33 -15.66 23.15
C GLU A 26 9.90 -14.32 23.75
N GLN A 27 8.75 -13.77 23.34
CA GLN A 27 8.25 -12.51 23.88
C GLN A 27 8.00 -12.62 25.39
N GLU A 28 8.05 -11.48 26.09
CA GLU A 28 7.91 -11.42 27.55
C GLU A 28 6.55 -11.94 28.05
N GLU A 29 5.51 -11.76 27.22
CA GLU A 29 4.16 -12.22 27.47
C GLU A 29 3.69 -13.14 26.34
N LYS A 30 2.99 -14.22 26.71
CA LYS A 30 2.34 -15.11 25.74
C LYS A 30 1.18 -14.38 25.08
N TYR A 31 0.90 -14.73 23.82
CA TYR A 31 -0.22 -14.20 23.06
C TYR A 31 -0.16 -12.68 22.84
N LEU A 32 1.04 -12.13 22.73
CA LEU A 32 1.21 -10.78 22.19
C LEU A 32 0.83 -10.79 20.68
N PRO A 33 1.49 -11.60 19.82
CA PRO A 33 0.89 -12.03 18.56
C PRO A 33 -0.29 -12.98 18.77
N VAL A 34 -1.24 -12.99 17.83
CA VAL A 34 -2.34 -13.96 17.83
C VAL A 34 -1.82 -15.41 17.72
N GLY A 35 -2.30 -16.29 18.61
CA GLY A 35 -1.96 -17.71 18.62
C GLY A 35 -3.05 -18.58 19.26
N VAL A 36 -2.84 -19.90 19.26
CA VAL A 36 -3.77 -20.89 19.82
C VAL A 36 -3.79 -20.81 21.34
N TYR A 37 -4.93 -20.39 21.89
CA TYR A 37 -5.17 -20.36 23.34
C TYR A 37 -5.71 -21.69 23.85
N GLU A 38 -6.67 -22.27 23.13
CA GLU A 38 -7.35 -23.51 23.50
C GLU A 38 -7.69 -24.33 22.25
N GLU A 39 -7.52 -25.64 22.31
CA GLU A 39 -8.01 -26.57 21.29
C GLU A 39 -9.35 -27.17 21.74
N ARG A 40 -10.34 -27.19 20.85
CA ARG A 40 -11.66 -27.75 21.10
C ARG A 40 -11.99 -28.81 20.05
N PRO A 41 -12.93 -29.73 20.33
CA PRO A 41 -13.36 -30.72 19.34
C PRO A 41 -13.88 -30.10 18.03
N ASP A 42 -14.48 -28.91 18.10
CA ASP A 42 -15.13 -28.19 17.01
C ASP A 42 -14.31 -27.02 16.42
N GLY A 43 -13.12 -26.74 16.96
CA GLY A 43 -12.25 -25.69 16.44
C GLY A 43 -11.13 -25.31 17.41
N ILE A 44 -10.68 -24.07 17.32
CA ILE A 44 -9.72 -23.48 18.26
C ILE A 44 -10.23 -22.16 18.82
N VAL A 45 -9.73 -21.78 19.98
CA VAL A 45 -9.83 -20.42 20.49
C VAL A 45 -8.49 -19.75 20.28
N VAL A 46 -8.50 -18.57 19.67
CA VAL A 46 -7.30 -17.75 19.47
C VAL A 46 -7.30 -16.54 20.41
N ARG A 47 -6.11 -16.19 20.88
CA ARG A 47 -5.87 -15.01 21.72
C ARG A 47 -4.66 -14.24 21.20
N GLY A 48 -4.73 -12.92 21.27
CA GLY A 48 -3.60 -12.02 21.06
C GLY A 48 -3.93 -10.88 20.11
N SER A 49 -2.95 -10.42 19.33
CA SER A 49 -3.16 -9.27 18.44
C SER A 49 -2.42 -9.37 17.11
N GLN A 50 -2.83 -8.53 16.18
CA GLN A 50 -2.17 -8.25 14.92
C GLN A 50 -1.98 -6.74 14.78
N MET A 51 -0.82 -6.31 14.28
CA MET A 51 -0.37 -4.91 14.36
C MET A 51 -1.38 -3.94 13.74
N LEU A 52 -1.87 -4.25 12.54
CA LEU A 52 -2.60 -3.30 11.71
C LEU A 52 -3.46 -4.03 10.69
N GLY A 53 -4.77 -3.79 10.73
CA GLY A 53 -5.75 -4.23 9.74
C GLY A 53 -6.42 -3.04 9.05
N THR A 54 -5.93 -2.65 7.87
CA THR A 54 -6.50 -1.57 7.07
C THR A 54 -7.90 -1.94 6.59
N SER A 55 -8.85 -1.00 6.70
CA SER A 55 -10.25 -1.15 6.26
C SER A 55 -11.05 -2.26 6.97
N SER A 56 -10.53 -2.80 8.08
CA SER A 56 -11.20 -3.88 8.82
C SER A 56 -12.61 -3.52 9.25
N ALA A 57 -12.82 -2.28 9.71
CA ALA A 57 -14.12 -1.77 10.18
C ALA A 57 -15.24 -1.78 9.12
N VAL A 58 -14.91 -1.93 7.83
CA VAL A 58 -15.88 -1.94 6.72
C VAL A 58 -15.82 -3.22 5.87
N SER A 59 -15.06 -4.22 6.32
CA SER A 59 -14.95 -5.53 5.64
C SER A 59 -15.98 -6.53 6.18
N ASN A 60 -16.29 -7.56 5.42
CA ASN A 60 -17.16 -8.65 5.88
C ASN A 60 -16.40 -9.68 6.70
N HIS A 61 -15.17 -9.99 6.28
CA HIS A 61 -14.31 -11.00 6.92
C HIS A 61 -12.87 -10.50 7.01
N LEU A 62 -12.16 -11.06 7.98
CA LEU A 62 -10.76 -10.84 8.22
C LEU A 62 -9.99 -12.13 7.95
N PHE A 63 -9.07 -12.10 6.99
CA PHE A 63 -8.06 -13.14 6.80
C PHE A 63 -6.90 -12.90 7.76
N VAL A 64 -6.59 -13.89 8.59
CA VAL A 64 -5.56 -13.80 9.64
C VAL A 64 -4.47 -14.79 9.34
N SER A 65 -3.23 -14.32 9.27
CA SER A 65 -2.06 -15.17 9.04
C SER A 65 -0.77 -14.52 9.54
N CYS A 66 0.39 -15.05 9.18
CA CYS A 66 1.69 -14.50 9.49
C CYS A 66 2.60 -14.60 8.26
N ILE A 67 2.98 -13.46 7.67
CA ILE A 67 3.94 -13.44 6.55
C ILE A 67 5.38 -13.28 7.03
N THR A 68 5.60 -12.78 8.25
CA THR A 68 6.93 -12.68 8.84
C THR A 68 7.46 -14.08 9.15
N PRO A 69 8.76 -14.37 8.91
CA PRO A 69 9.32 -15.68 9.20
C PRO A 69 9.17 -16.07 10.68
N LEU A 70 8.47 -17.18 10.91
CA LEU A 70 8.37 -17.82 12.22
C LEU A 70 9.59 -18.76 12.44
N ARG A 71 9.97 -18.97 13.70
CA ARG A 71 11.08 -19.84 14.11
C ARG A 71 10.56 -21.14 14.73
N PRO A 72 11.36 -22.22 14.78
CA PRO A 72 10.99 -23.40 15.57
C PRO A 72 10.58 -23.00 16.99
N GLY A 73 9.46 -23.53 17.49
CA GLY A 73 8.85 -23.10 18.76
C GLY A 73 7.67 -22.11 18.60
N ASP A 74 7.49 -21.51 17.41
CA ASP A 74 6.37 -20.61 17.11
C ASP A 74 5.12 -21.34 16.57
N GLU A 75 5.00 -22.67 16.76
CA GLU A 75 3.92 -23.46 16.16
C GLU A 75 2.53 -22.93 16.56
N ASP A 76 2.32 -22.51 17.81
CA ASP A 76 1.05 -21.94 18.27
C ASP A 76 0.66 -20.62 17.55
N TYR A 77 1.60 -19.95 16.88
CA TYR A 77 1.39 -18.72 16.11
C TYR A 77 1.36 -18.97 14.59
N ALA A 78 1.65 -20.20 14.16
CA ALA A 78 1.67 -20.61 12.75
C ALA A 78 0.26 -20.98 12.27
N LEU A 79 -0.56 -19.95 12.11
CA LEU A 79 -1.99 -20.05 11.78
C LEU A 79 -2.31 -19.35 10.47
N SER A 80 -3.31 -19.87 9.75
CA SER A 80 -3.98 -19.19 8.64
C SER A 80 -5.46 -19.52 8.69
N PHE A 81 -6.31 -18.51 8.84
CA PHE A 81 -7.76 -18.69 8.93
C PHE A 81 -8.52 -17.44 8.48
N VAL A 82 -9.83 -17.55 8.33
CA VAL A 82 -10.74 -16.40 8.19
C VAL A 82 -11.72 -16.33 9.35
N VAL A 83 -12.12 -15.12 9.71
CA VAL A 83 -13.11 -14.87 10.76
C VAL A 83 -14.06 -13.75 10.32
N PRO A 84 -15.39 -13.86 10.56
CA PRO A 84 -16.31 -12.75 10.37
C PRO A 84 -15.92 -11.55 11.22
N ILE A 85 -16.14 -10.33 10.71
CA ILE A 85 -15.72 -9.11 11.42
C ILE A 85 -16.48 -8.88 12.74
N ASP A 86 -17.66 -9.47 12.87
CA ASP A 86 -18.55 -9.39 14.02
C ASP A 86 -18.40 -10.56 15.00
N ALA A 87 -17.36 -11.39 14.82
CA ALA A 87 -17.10 -12.52 15.71
C ALA A 87 -16.91 -12.04 17.17
N PRO A 88 -17.57 -12.68 18.16
CA PRO A 88 -17.40 -12.34 19.56
C PRO A 88 -15.93 -12.38 19.98
N GLY A 89 -15.48 -11.34 20.69
CA GLY A 89 -14.09 -11.19 21.14
C GLY A 89 -13.14 -10.53 20.12
N LEU A 90 -13.57 -10.34 18.87
CA LEU A 90 -12.79 -9.63 17.86
C LEU A 90 -12.98 -8.12 18.04
N LYS A 91 -11.89 -7.39 18.30
CA LYS A 91 -11.89 -5.96 18.61
C LYS A 91 -10.97 -5.19 17.67
N PHE A 92 -11.42 -4.02 17.23
CA PHE A 92 -10.67 -3.10 16.38
C PHE A 92 -10.44 -1.77 17.10
N TYR A 93 -9.17 -1.39 17.27
CA TYR A 93 -8.80 -0.09 17.82
C TYR A 93 -8.23 0.77 16.69
N ALA A 94 -9.12 1.52 16.06
CA ALA A 94 -8.80 2.40 14.95
C ALA A 94 -7.90 3.57 15.37
N ARG A 95 -6.99 3.97 14.49
CA ARG A 95 -6.34 5.28 14.55
C ARG A 95 -7.37 6.42 14.43
N PRO A 96 -6.99 7.67 14.76
CA PRO A 96 -7.82 8.84 14.46
C PRO A 96 -8.28 8.85 12.99
N SER A 97 -9.56 9.15 12.77
CA SER A 97 -10.11 9.27 11.42
C SER A 97 -9.67 10.60 10.80
N PHE A 98 -9.21 10.54 9.55
CA PHE A 98 -8.86 11.73 8.77
C PHE A 98 -10.07 12.32 8.05
N ALA A 99 -11.19 11.59 7.99
CA ALA A 99 -12.45 12.08 7.49
C ALA A 99 -13.22 12.88 8.56
N GLN A 100 -13.13 12.43 9.81
CA GLN A 100 -13.82 13.06 10.94
C GLN A 100 -13.34 14.50 11.15
N ASP A 101 -14.26 15.39 11.52
CA ASP A 101 -14.01 16.80 11.83
C ASP A 101 -13.48 17.66 10.66
N LYS A 102 -13.43 17.14 9.42
CA LYS A 102 -13.12 17.95 8.25
C LYS A 102 -14.31 18.85 7.88
N PRO A 103 -14.07 20.12 7.51
CA PRO A 103 -15.15 21.09 7.31
C PRO A 103 -16.07 20.77 6.12
N SER A 104 -15.55 20.12 5.07
CA SER A 104 -16.33 19.64 3.92
C SER A 104 -15.50 18.76 2.97
N THR A 105 -16.17 18.05 2.06
CA THR A 105 -15.52 17.39 0.91
C THR A 105 -14.92 18.38 -0.09
N PHE A 106 -15.39 19.64 -0.15
CA PHE A 106 -14.73 20.65 -0.96
C PHE A 106 -13.33 20.98 -0.40
N ASP A 107 -13.22 20.97 0.93
CA ASP A 107 -12.00 21.32 1.66
C ASP A 107 -10.99 20.17 1.73
N TYR A 108 -11.48 18.94 1.90
CA TYR A 108 -10.67 17.73 2.00
C TYR A 108 -11.27 16.61 1.13
N PRO A 109 -11.11 16.70 -0.21
CA PRO A 109 -11.83 15.85 -1.16
C PRO A 109 -11.39 14.39 -1.17
N LEU A 110 -10.19 14.07 -0.69
CA LEU A 110 -9.70 12.70 -0.58
C LEU A 110 -9.92 12.15 0.82
N SER A 111 -9.51 12.88 1.85
CA SER A 111 -9.64 12.45 3.25
C SER A 111 -11.08 12.07 3.60
N THR A 112 -12.08 12.86 3.16
CA THR A 112 -13.48 12.62 3.53
C THR A 112 -14.14 11.44 2.81
N ARG A 113 -13.49 10.84 1.80
CA ARG A 113 -14.09 9.79 0.96
C ARG A 113 -13.28 8.51 0.84
N TYR A 114 -11.97 8.61 1.06
CA TYR A 114 -11.03 7.51 0.80
C TYR A 114 -10.14 7.19 2.01
N ASP A 115 -10.47 7.72 3.19
CA ASP A 115 -9.76 7.37 4.43
C ASP A 115 -10.04 5.92 4.84
N GLU A 116 -9.07 5.06 4.58
CA GLU A 116 -9.05 3.66 5.00
C GLU A 116 -8.47 3.57 6.41
N SER A 117 -9.33 3.42 7.42
CA SER A 117 -8.88 3.38 8.81
C SER A 117 -7.96 2.19 9.06
N ASP A 118 -6.85 2.47 9.73
CA ASP A 118 -5.87 1.47 10.16
C ASP A 118 -6.13 1.15 11.63
N ALA A 119 -6.39 -0.12 11.95
CA ALA A 119 -6.76 -0.52 13.31
C ALA A 119 -5.83 -1.62 13.86
N LEU A 120 -5.42 -1.49 15.12
CA LEU A 120 -4.93 -2.62 15.89
C LEU A 120 -6.06 -3.64 15.99
N VAL A 121 -5.76 -4.90 15.71
CA VAL A 121 -6.74 -5.99 15.81
C VAL A 121 -6.41 -6.84 17.02
N VAL A 122 -7.39 -7.02 17.91
CA VAL A 122 -7.25 -7.81 19.13
C VAL A 122 -8.25 -8.96 19.11
N PHE A 123 -7.75 -10.15 19.44
CA PHE A 123 -8.50 -11.38 19.61
C PHE A 123 -8.59 -11.68 21.10
N GLU A 124 -9.75 -11.39 21.69
CA GLU A 124 -10.08 -11.75 23.07
C GLU A 124 -10.87 -13.05 23.06
N ASP A 125 -10.15 -14.18 23.03
CA ASP A 125 -10.70 -15.53 23.04
C ASP A 125 -11.71 -15.81 21.92
N VAL A 126 -11.28 -15.54 20.69
CA VAL A 126 -12.13 -15.68 19.50
C VAL A 126 -12.15 -17.15 19.08
N PHE A 127 -13.34 -17.74 18.97
CA PHE A 127 -13.51 -19.11 18.48
C PHE A 127 -13.45 -19.15 16.95
N ILE A 128 -12.65 -20.07 16.40
CA ILE A 128 -12.47 -20.32 14.98
C ILE A 128 -12.78 -21.80 14.70
N PRO A 129 -13.84 -22.12 13.94
CA PRO A 129 -14.18 -23.50 13.62
C PRO A 129 -13.17 -24.11 12.64
N TRP A 130 -12.98 -25.43 12.69
CA TRP A 130 -11.99 -26.13 11.87
C TRP A 130 -12.13 -25.87 10.37
N GLU A 131 -13.36 -25.69 9.87
CA GLU A 131 -13.65 -25.44 8.45
C GLU A 131 -13.13 -24.08 7.94
N GLN A 132 -12.80 -23.15 8.85
CA GLN A 132 -12.27 -21.82 8.52
C GLN A 132 -10.75 -21.74 8.66
N ILE A 133 -10.07 -22.84 9.01
CA ILE A 133 -8.62 -22.91 9.21
C ILE A 133 -7.96 -23.53 7.98
N PHE A 134 -7.04 -22.79 7.34
CA PHE A 134 -6.28 -23.24 6.18
C PHE A 134 -4.90 -23.79 6.54
N VAL A 135 -4.28 -23.26 7.61
CA VAL A 135 -3.01 -23.74 8.15
C VAL A 135 -3.11 -23.78 9.67
N TYR A 136 -2.73 -24.92 10.25
CA TYR A 136 -2.78 -25.16 11.69
C TYR A 136 -1.42 -25.64 12.20
N LYS A 137 -0.83 -24.89 13.12
CA LYS A 137 0.45 -25.19 13.80
C LYS A 137 1.56 -25.70 12.89
N ASN A 138 1.67 -25.12 11.70
CA ASN A 138 2.66 -25.53 10.70
C ASN A 138 3.38 -24.31 10.12
N ILE A 139 4.62 -24.11 10.59
CA ILE A 139 5.48 -22.98 10.20
C ILE A 139 5.78 -22.98 8.71
N GLU A 140 6.12 -24.15 8.15
CA GLU A 140 6.47 -24.29 6.73
C GLU A 140 5.30 -23.96 5.82
N LEU A 141 4.11 -24.51 6.10
CA LEU A 141 2.90 -24.23 5.34
C LEU A 141 2.44 -22.78 5.49
N THR A 142 2.59 -22.19 6.68
CA THR A 142 2.27 -20.77 6.92
C THR A 142 3.12 -19.87 6.03
N ARG A 143 4.39 -20.21 5.81
CA ARG A 143 5.25 -19.50 4.88
C ARG A 143 4.93 -19.84 3.42
N ALA A 144 4.74 -21.12 3.10
CA ALA A 144 4.52 -21.62 1.74
C ALA A 144 3.24 -21.04 1.12
N GLN A 145 2.20 -20.77 1.90
CA GLN A 145 0.95 -20.20 1.40
C GLN A 145 1.16 -18.88 0.63
N PHE A 146 2.15 -18.06 1.01
CA PHE A 146 2.44 -16.79 0.34
C PHE A 146 3.44 -16.95 -0.80
N HIS A 147 4.43 -17.83 -0.65
CA HIS A 147 5.61 -17.85 -1.53
C HIS A 147 5.67 -19.02 -2.50
N GLU A 148 4.90 -20.08 -2.26
CA GLU A 148 4.80 -21.25 -3.13
C GLU A 148 3.44 -21.33 -3.84
N THR A 149 2.49 -20.48 -3.44
CA THR A 149 1.26 -20.24 -4.18
C THR A 149 1.31 -18.87 -4.90
N PRO A 150 0.39 -18.60 -5.85
CA PRO A 150 0.25 -17.28 -6.44
C PRO A 150 -0.27 -16.17 -5.50
N ALA A 151 -0.55 -16.42 -4.21
CA ALA A 151 -1.17 -15.42 -3.33
C ALA A 151 -0.38 -14.09 -3.27
N HIS A 152 0.93 -14.14 -3.00
CA HIS A 152 1.74 -12.93 -2.89
C HIS A 152 1.91 -12.21 -4.22
N ILE A 153 2.06 -12.97 -5.32
CA ILE A 153 2.26 -12.37 -6.65
C ILE A 153 0.98 -11.70 -7.14
N LEU A 154 -0.18 -12.33 -6.98
CA LEU A 154 -1.47 -11.77 -7.38
C LEU A 154 -1.85 -10.55 -6.53
N GLY A 155 -1.62 -10.61 -5.21
CA GLY A 155 -1.82 -9.46 -4.32
C GLY A 155 -0.96 -8.25 -4.74
N ASN A 156 0.31 -8.50 -5.08
CA ASN A 156 1.19 -7.44 -5.56
C ASN A 156 0.85 -6.92 -6.96
N THR A 157 0.32 -7.76 -7.85
CA THR A 157 -0.19 -7.31 -9.14
C THR A 157 -1.35 -6.35 -8.97
N GLN A 158 -2.32 -6.68 -8.09
CA GLN A 158 -3.40 -5.74 -7.75
C GLN A 158 -2.85 -4.43 -7.20
N ALA A 159 -1.86 -4.49 -6.29
CA ALA A 159 -1.25 -3.31 -5.71
C ALA A 159 -0.58 -2.41 -6.76
N GLN A 160 0.06 -2.99 -7.77
CA GLN A 160 0.69 -2.26 -8.88
C GLN A 160 -0.32 -1.70 -9.87
N ILE A 161 -1.41 -2.40 -10.19
CA ILE A 161 -2.52 -1.86 -11.00
C ILE A 161 -3.11 -0.60 -10.34
N ARG A 162 -3.42 -0.70 -9.04
CA ARG A 162 -3.88 0.43 -8.22
C ARG A 162 -2.85 1.56 -8.21
N PHE A 163 -1.57 1.23 -8.09
CA PHE A 163 -0.49 2.21 -8.09
C PHE A 163 -0.40 2.97 -9.41
N VAL A 164 -0.44 2.30 -10.56
CA VAL A 164 -0.46 2.94 -11.90
C VAL A 164 -1.61 3.93 -12.02
N THR A 165 -2.81 3.56 -11.54
CA THR A 165 -3.96 4.48 -11.54
C THR A 165 -3.73 5.69 -10.65
N LYS A 166 -3.18 5.47 -9.44
CA LYS A 166 -2.78 6.56 -8.55
C LYS A 166 -1.77 7.49 -9.22
N LEU A 167 -0.75 6.95 -9.90
CA LEU A 167 0.26 7.77 -10.59
C LEU A 167 -0.37 8.65 -11.67
N LYS A 168 -1.22 8.09 -12.53
CA LYS A 168 -1.94 8.85 -13.55
C LYS A 168 -2.75 10.01 -12.96
N PHE A 169 -3.43 9.77 -11.84
CA PHE A 169 -4.16 10.81 -11.12
C PHE A 169 -3.22 11.91 -10.59
N LEU A 170 -2.12 11.54 -9.94
CA LEU A 170 -1.13 12.47 -9.41
C LEU A 170 -0.49 13.34 -10.50
N LEU A 171 -0.11 12.73 -11.62
CA LEU A 171 0.42 13.44 -12.80
C LEU A 171 -0.60 14.42 -13.37
N GLY A 172 -1.87 14.00 -13.45
CA GLY A 172 -2.97 14.87 -13.88
C GLY A 172 -3.14 16.10 -12.98
N VAL A 173 -3.04 15.91 -11.67
CA VAL A 173 -3.07 17.04 -10.70
C VAL A 173 -1.86 17.95 -10.89
N ALA A 174 -0.65 17.40 -11.00
CA ALA A 174 0.57 18.18 -11.23
C ALA A 174 0.49 19.02 -12.52
N ARG A 175 0.04 18.40 -13.63
CA ARG A 175 -0.17 19.09 -14.91
C ARG A 175 -1.19 20.22 -14.75
N LYS A 176 -2.35 19.96 -14.15
CA LYS A 176 -3.38 20.98 -13.93
C LYS A 176 -2.90 22.13 -13.04
N MET A 177 -2.12 21.85 -11.99
CA MET A 177 -1.60 22.91 -11.12
C MET A 177 -0.67 23.86 -11.87
N THR A 178 0.22 23.32 -12.71
CA THR A 178 1.15 24.14 -13.50
C THR A 178 0.42 24.97 -14.57
N GLU A 179 -0.62 24.42 -15.20
CA GLU A 179 -1.50 25.20 -16.11
C GLU A 179 -2.25 26.30 -15.35
N MET A 180 -2.81 25.97 -14.18
CA MET A 180 -3.54 26.91 -13.33
C MET A 180 -2.69 28.09 -12.86
N ASN A 181 -1.38 27.91 -12.74
CA ASN A 181 -0.45 28.99 -12.39
C ASN A 181 0.24 29.61 -13.62
N GLY A 182 -0.02 29.12 -14.83
CA GLY A 182 0.63 29.59 -16.05
C GLY A 182 2.14 29.30 -16.11
N THR A 183 2.62 28.31 -15.34
CA THR A 183 4.04 27.96 -15.24
C THR A 183 4.43 26.80 -16.14
N ASP A 184 3.46 26.17 -16.82
CA ASP A 184 3.67 24.94 -17.57
C ASP A 184 4.53 25.05 -18.83
N LYS A 185 4.78 26.27 -19.30
CA LYS A 185 5.68 26.53 -20.42
C LYS A 185 7.12 26.78 -19.99
N PHE A 186 7.39 26.89 -18.70
CA PHE A 186 8.73 27.11 -18.20
C PHE A 186 9.56 25.81 -18.32
N PRO A 187 10.77 25.85 -18.92
CA PRO A 187 11.58 24.65 -19.14
C PRO A 187 11.81 23.82 -17.87
N GLN A 188 12.08 24.48 -16.73
CA GLN A 188 12.29 23.81 -15.45
C GLN A 188 11.02 23.11 -14.90
N VAL A 189 9.83 23.61 -15.25
CA VAL A 189 8.55 22.97 -14.88
C VAL A 189 8.28 21.78 -15.80
N GLN A 190 8.56 21.93 -17.09
CA GLN A 190 8.42 20.85 -18.06
C GLN A 190 9.38 19.69 -17.78
N GLU A 191 10.60 19.98 -17.32
CA GLU A 191 11.56 18.96 -16.89
C GLU A 191 10.99 18.13 -15.72
N LYS A 192 10.44 18.78 -14.70
CA LYS A 192 9.78 18.09 -13.56
C LYS A 192 8.55 17.27 -13.98
N LEU A 193 7.70 17.81 -14.85
CA LEU A 193 6.58 17.06 -15.42
C LEU A 193 7.04 15.88 -16.29
N GLY A 194 8.15 16.03 -17.02
CA GLY A 194 8.78 14.98 -17.81
C GLY A 194 9.37 13.88 -16.94
N GLU A 195 9.95 14.22 -15.79
CA GLU A 195 10.42 13.26 -14.79
C GLU A 195 9.24 12.43 -14.25
N LEU A 196 8.14 13.07 -13.84
CA LEU A 196 6.92 12.39 -13.42
C LEU A 196 6.38 11.43 -14.50
N ALA A 197 6.30 11.91 -15.75
CA ALA A 197 5.84 11.10 -16.88
C ALA A 197 6.74 9.88 -17.13
N SER A 198 8.06 10.07 -17.03
CA SER A 198 9.04 9.00 -17.23
C SER A 198 8.92 7.91 -16.16
N ILE A 199 8.74 8.31 -14.90
CA ILE A 199 8.54 7.37 -13.79
C ILE A 199 7.22 6.60 -13.97
N ALA A 200 6.11 7.29 -14.27
CA ALA A 200 4.82 6.65 -14.45
C ALA A 200 4.83 5.64 -15.62
N ALA A 201 5.47 5.99 -16.73
CA ALA A 201 5.61 5.10 -17.89
C ALA A 201 6.44 3.85 -17.58
N GLN A 202 7.49 3.96 -16.76
CA GLN A 202 8.29 2.80 -16.33
C GLN A 202 7.49 1.84 -15.44
N VAL A 203 6.68 2.37 -14.52
CA VAL A 203 5.81 1.56 -13.65
C VAL A 203 4.74 0.85 -14.49
N GLU A 204 4.05 1.57 -15.36
CA GLU A 204 3.03 1.02 -16.25
C GLU A 204 3.62 -0.02 -17.22
N GLY A 205 4.77 0.27 -17.83
CA GLY A 205 5.46 -0.67 -18.71
C GLY A 205 5.91 -1.94 -18.00
N SER A 206 6.36 -1.83 -16.74
CA SER A 206 6.75 -3.00 -15.94
C SER A 206 5.55 -3.89 -15.60
N LEU A 207 4.39 -3.29 -15.32
CA LEU A 207 3.15 -4.02 -15.12
C LEU A 207 2.75 -4.79 -16.38
N TYR A 208 2.70 -4.13 -17.54
CA TYR A 208 2.39 -4.80 -18.82
C TYR A 208 3.41 -5.90 -19.17
N ALA A 209 4.69 -5.67 -18.91
CA ALA A 209 5.71 -6.71 -19.11
C ALA A 209 5.46 -7.91 -18.20
N SER A 210 4.99 -7.70 -16.96
CA SER A 210 4.64 -8.79 -16.04
C SER A 210 3.42 -9.59 -16.53
N GLU A 211 2.41 -8.92 -17.09
CA GLU A 211 1.19 -9.58 -17.60
C GLU A 211 1.47 -10.32 -18.92
N TYR A 212 2.13 -9.65 -19.86
CA TYR A 212 2.42 -10.20 -21.19
C TYR A 212 3.34 -11.42 -21.12
N ASN A 213 4.35 -11.39 -20.24
CA ASN A 213 5.28 -12.51 -20.05
C ASN A 213 4.82 -13.48 -18.96
N CYS A 214 3.51 -13.58 -18.67
CA CYS A 214 3.02 -14.44 -17.59
C CYS A 214 3.58 -15.86 -17.65
N LEU A 215 3.82 -16.45 -16.48
CA LEU A 215 4.22 -17.84 -16.34
C LEU A 215 2.97 -18.69 -16.14
N ILE A 216 2.88 -19.82 -16.83
CA ILE A 216 1.81 -20.81 -16.63
C ILE A 216 2.38 -21.94 -15.79
N ASP A 217 1.74 -22.24 -14.66
CA ASP A 217 2.16 -23.36 -13.82
C ASP A 217 1.69 -24.72 -14.35
N HIS A 218 2.10 -25.80 -13.68
CA HIS A 218 1.75 -27.18 -14.06
C HIS A 218 0.24 -27.48 -13.99
N LYS A 219 -0.56 -26.62 -13.35
CA LYS A 219 -2.03 -26.73 -13.26
C LYS A 219 -2.73 -25.82 -14.27
N GLY A 220 -1.99 -25.12 -15.12
CA GLY A 220 -2.55 -24.18 -16.10
C GLY A 220 -2.89 -22.81 -15.51
N ILE A 221 -2.45 -22.49 -14.29
CA ILE A 221 -2.70 -21.18 -13.68
C ILE A 221 -1.67 -20.19 -14.21
N ALA A 222 -2.15 -19.14 -14.86
CA ALA A 222 -1.32 -18.01 -15.28
C ALA A 222 -1.00 -17.11 -14.08
N LYS A 223 0.27 -16.78 -13.90
CA LYS A 223 0.75 -15.82 -12.90
C LYS A 223 1.62 -14.76 -13.57
N PRO A 224 1.53 -13.49 -13.18
CA PRO A 224 2.39 -12.44 -13.72
C PRO A 224 3.87 -12.77 -13.56
N HIS A 225 4.70 -12.30 -14.49
CA HIS A 225 6.12 -12.60 -14.46
C HIS A 225 6.80 -11.89 -13.28
N PRO A 226 7.44 -12.63 -12.36
CA PRO A 226 7.90 -12.07 -11.10
C PRO A 226 9.08 -11.11 -11.26
N ARG A 227 9.95 -11.31 -12.27
CA ARG A 227 11.06 -10.38 -12.57
C ARG A 227 10.58 -8.94 -12.74
N PHE A 228 9.55 -8.73 -13.56
CA PHE A 228 9.07 -7.39 -13.89
C PHE A 228 8.21 -6.81 -12.77
N LEU A 229 7.36 -7.63 -12.15
CA LEU A 229 6.55 -7.21 -11.00
C LEU A 229 7.42 -6.81 -9.81
N TYR A 230 8.33 -7.68 -9.36
CA TYR A 230 9.19 -7.38 -8.22
C TYR A 230 10.30 -6.37 -8.53
N GLY A 231 10.65 -6.19 -9.81
CA GLY A 231 11.53 -5.11 -10.24
C GLY A 231 10.98 -3.74 -9.88
N VAL A 232 9.72 -3.46 -10.20
CA VAL A 232 9.08 -2.19 -9.85
C VAL A 232 8.69 -2.11 -8.37
N VAL A 233 8.17 -3.19 -7.79
CA VAL A 233 7.84 -3.25 -6.35
C VAL A 233 9.08 -2.98 -5.48
N GLY A 234 10.25 -3.48 -5.88
CA GLY A 234 11.54 -3.24 -5.21
C GLY A 234 12.03 -1.79 -5.22
N MET A 235 11.42 -0.92 -6.03
CA MET A 235 11.76 0.50 -6.13
C MET A 235 10.68 1.42 -5.53
N GLN A 236 9.60 0.86 -4.98
CA GLN A 236 8.46 1.64 -4.49
C GLN A 236 8.88 2.72 -3.47
N ASP A 237 9.82 2.39 -2.58
CA ASP A 237 10.34 3.28 -1.54
C ASP A 237 11.12 4.47 -2.10
N ALA A 238 11.64 4.38 -3.32
CA ALA A 238 12.28 5.49 -4.02
C ALA A 238 11.30 6.26 -4.91
N ILE A 239 10.40 5.53 -5.59
CA ILE A 239 9.48 6.09 -6.59
C ILE A 239 8.46 7.04 -5.96
N TYR A 240 7.70 6.58 -4.95
CA TYR A 240 6.59 7.39 -4.45
C TYR A 240 7.04 8.67 -3.74
N PRO A 241 8.07 8.66 -2.87
CA PRO A 241 8.57 9.89 -2.26
C PRO A 241 9.09 10.90 -3.30
N ARG A 242 9.74 10.44 -4.37
CA ARG A 242 10.20 11.34 -5.44
C ARG A 242 9.04 12.02 -6.14
N ILE A 243 7.98 11.28 -6.46
CA ILE A 243 6.76 11.84 -7.06
C ILE A 243 6.13 12.88 -6.14
N ILE A 244 5.98 12.59 -4.84
CA ILE A 244 5.43 13.54 -3.87
C ILE A 244 6.32 14.79 -3.74
N SER A 245 7.65 14.63 -3.75
CA SER A 245 8.59 15.76 -3.74
C SER A 245 8.38 16.67 -4.95
N ILE A 246 8.30 16.10 -6.15
CA ILE A 246 8.11 16.89 -7.38
C ILE A 246 6.75 17.61 -7.34
N ILE A 247 5.68 16.96 -6.88
CA ILE A 247 4.36 17.60 -6.76
C ILE A 247 4.40 18.76 -5.77
N ARG A 248 5.11 18.61 -4.64
CA ARG A 248 5.32 19.70 -3.67
C ARG A 248 6.10 20.86 -4.28
N GLU A 249 7.17 20.58 -5.02
CA GLU A 249 7.96 21.59 -5.74
C GLU A 249 7.10 22.36 -6.76
N LEU A 250 6.30 21.64 -7.55
CA LEU A 250 5.41 22.24 -8.56
C LEU A 250 4.26 23.05 -7.94
N ALA A 251 3.76 22.63 -6.77
CA ALA A 251 2.70 23.33 -6.04
C ALA A 251 3.20 24.64 -5.39
N GLY A 252 4.45 24.66 -4.93
CA GLY A 252 5.02 25.77 -4.16
C GLY A 252 4.16 26.16 -2.96
N GLY A 253 4.15 27.45 -2.61
CA GLY A 253 3.30 27.97 -1.53
C GLY A 253 1.81 28.07 -1.88
N GLY A 254 1.40 27.78 -3.11
CA GLY A 254 0.01 27.99 -3.57
C GLY A 254 -1.00 27.12 -2.85
N VAL A 255 -0.60 25.93 -2.38
CA VAL A 255 -1.44 25.03 -1.58
C VAL A 255 -1.72 25.54 -0.16
N LEU A 256 -0.93 26.52 0.32
CA LEU A 256 -1.14 27.18 1.61
C LEU A 256 -2.01 28.43 1.49
N GLN A 257 -2.03 29.07 0.31
CA GLN A 257 -2.83 30.26 0.03
C GLN A 257 -4.24 29.88 -0.45
N VAL A 258 -4.97 29.14 0.38
CA VAL A 258 -6.37 28.77 0.16
C VAL A 258 -7.21 29.14 1.38
N PRO A 259 -8.51 29.47 1.22
CA PRO A 259 -9.38 29.79 2.35
C PRO A 259 -9.51 28.60 3.31
N SER A 260 -9.78 28.90 4.58
CA SER A 260 -9.92 27.87 5.62
C SER A 260 -11.00 26.85 5.26
N SER A 261 -12.13 27.33 4.74
CA SER A 261 -13.23 26.53 4.24
C SER A 261 -13.91 27.20 3.03
N TYR A 262 -14.64 26.42 2.23
CA TYR A 262 -15.54 26.94 1.19
C TYR A 262 -16.49 28.04 1.70
N LYS A 263 -16.80 28.06 3.01
CA LYS A 263 -17.64 29.08 3.65
C LYS A 263 -17.12 30.50 3.42
N GLU A 264 -15.81 30.72 3.40
CA GLU A 264 -15.25 32.06 3.15
C GLU A 264 -15.48 32.51 1.70
N MET A 265 -15.59 31.56 0.76
CA MET A 265 -15.82 31.87 -0.66
C MET A 265 -17.27 32.32 -0.95
N ILE A 266 -18.19 32.04 -0.03
CA ILE A 266 -19.62 32.40 -0.16
C ILE A 266 -20.05 33.47 0.85
N ASN A 267 -19.25 33.71 1.90
CA ASN A 267 -19.54 34.71 2.92
C ASN A 267 -19.54 36.12 2.29
N PRO A 268 -20.61 36.93 2.48
CA PRO A 268 -20.69 38.30 1.97
C PRO A 268 -19.49 39.20 2.29
N GLU A 269 -18.82 39.00 3.42
CA GLU A 269 -17.71 39.84 3.88
C GLU A 269 -16.36 39.45 3.23
N THR A 270 -16.13 38.17 2.95
CA THR A 270 -14.81 37.67 2.49
C THR A 270 -14.76 37.24 1.03
N LYS A 271 -15.92 36.93 0.42
CA LYS A 271 -15.98 36.34 -0.94
C LYS A 271 -15.30 37.22 -2.00
N ASP A 272 -15.44 38.53 -1.89
CA ASP A 272 -14.93 39.45 -2.91
C ASP A 272 -13.41 39.61 -2.82
N ASP A 273 -12.84 39.56 -1.61
CA ASP A 273 -11.39 39.49 -1.40
C ASP A 273 -10.82 38.17 -1.93
N ILE A 274 -11.47 37.03 -1.65
CA ILE A 274 -11.02 35.73 -2.15
C ILE A 274 -11.05 35.70 -3.69
N ARG A 275 -12.12 36.20 -4.32
CA ARG A 275 -12.21 36.32 -5.78
C ARG A 275 -11.12 37.21 -6.38
N LYS A 276 -10.75 38.27 -5.67
CA LYS A 276 -9.74 39.23 -6.13
C LYS A 276 -8.31 38.72 -5.98
N TYR A 277 -7.98 38.17 -4.82
CA TYR A 277 -6.60 37.86 -4.42
C TYR A 277 -6.22 36.39 -4.64
N ILE A 278 -7.16 35.45 -4.62
CA ILE A 278 -6.94 34.03 -4.88
C ILE A 278 -7.52 33.68 -6.26
N ARG A 279 -6.86 34.18 -7.31
CA ARG A 279 -7.32 33.98 -8.71
C ARG A 279 -6.27 33.31 -9.58
N SER A 280 -6.73 32.78 -10.70
CA SER A 280 -5.91 32.41 -11.84
C SER A 280 -6.16 33.39 -13.00
N SER A 281 -5.21 33.51 -13.92
CA SER A 281 -5.41 34.20 -15.21
C SER A 281 -6.27 33.40 -16.19
N ASN A 282 -6.42 32.08 -16.00
CA ASN A 282 -7.07 31.17 -16.94
C ASN A 282 -8.20 30.30 -16.34
N ALA A 283 -8.61 30.56 -15.10
CA ALA A 283 -9.71 29.84 -14.45
C ALA A 283 -10.37 30.69 -13.35
N SER A 284 -11.56 30.28 -12.94
CA SER A 284 -12.25 30.89 -11.80
C SER A 284 -11.51 30.64 -10.48
N THR A 285 -11.75 31.50 -9.49
CA THR A 285 -11.27 31.31 -8.12
C THR A 285 -11.72 29.98 -7.52
N GLU A 286 -12.94 29.54 -7.84
CA GLU A 286 -13.45 28.26 -7.35
C GLU A 286 -12.65 27.08 -7.90
N GLU A 287 -12.40 27.04 -9.21
CA GLU A 287 -11.60 25.99 -9.84
C GLU A 287 -10.18 25.94 -9.29
N LYS A 288 -9.56 27.12 -9.08
CA LYS A 288 -8.23 27.21 -8.46
C LYS A 288 -8.26 26.66 -7.03
N VAL A 289 -9.13 27.17 -6.16
CA VAL A 289 -9.20 26.74 -4.75
C VAL A 289 -9.48 25.24 -4.65
N LYS A 290 -10.40 24.71 -5.47
CA LYS A 290 -10.73 23.28 -5.53
C LYS A 290 -9.52 22.42 -5.89
N LEU A 291 -8.75 22.83 -6.89
CA LEU A 291 -7.54 22.11 -7.32
C LEU A 291 -6.44 22.16 -6.24
N PHE A 292 -6.21 23.32 -5.63
CA PHE A 292 -5.15 23.48 -4.64
C PHE A 292 -5.48 22.81 -3.29
N LYS A 293 -6.76 22.74 -2.90
CA LYS A 293 -7.20 21.91 -1.76
C LYS A 293 -7.05 20.41 -2.04
N LEU A 294 -7.35 19.95 -3.26
CA LEU A 294 -7.03 18.57 -3.68
C LEU A 294 -5.53 18.28 -3.62
N ALA A 295 -4.71 19.19 -4.15
CA ALA A 295 -3.26 19.03 -4.13
C ALA A 295 -2.70 18.99 -2.69
N TRP A 296 -3.20 19.85 -1.80
CA TRP A 296 -2.86 19.80 -0.38
C TRP A 296 -3.26 18.46 0.26
N ASP A 297 -4.45 17.96 -0.05
CA ASP A 297 -4.93 16.68 0.48
C ASP A 297 -4.14 15.47 -0.04
N ILE A 298 -3.40 15.63 -1.14
CA ILE A 298 -2.46 14.63 -1.65
C ILE A 298 -1.12 14.68 -0.90
N VAL A 299 -0.57 15.87 -0.69
CA VAL A 299 0.82 16.00 -0.24
C VAL A 299 0.96 16.32 1.24
N GLY A 300 0.07 17.13 1.82
CA GLY A 300 0.29 17.83 3.08
C GLY A 300 -0.74 17.58 4.19
N SER A 301 -1.90 17.01 3.87
CA SER A 301 -2.84 16.57 4.91
C SER A 301 -2.33 15.32 5.65
N GLU A 302 -2.95 15.01 6.78
CA GLU A 302 -2.67 13.78 7.53
C GLU A 302 -2.93 12.52 6.68
N PHE A 303 -3.97 12.57 5.84
CA PHE A 303 -4.25 11.55 4.82
C PHE A 303 -3.11 11.42 3.80
N GLY A 304 -2.61 12.54 3.27
CA GLY A 304 -1.46 12.55 2.36
C GLY A 304 -0.20 11.97 3.01
N GLY A 305 0.09 12.38 4.26
CA GLY A 305 1.19 11.85 5.05
C GLY A 305 1.08 10.33 5.30
N ARG A 306 -0.10 9.85 5.69
CA ARG A 306 -0.39 8.42 5.84
C ARG A 306 -0.23 7.67 4.53
N HIS A 307 -0.68 8.22 3.39
CA HIS A 307 -0.47 7.57 2.10
C HIS A 307 1.00 7.50 1.70
N GLN A 308 1.81 8.51 2.02
CA GLN A 308 3.25 8.44 1.85
C GLN A 308 3.86 7.33 2.70
N GLN A 309 3.48 7.24 3.97
CA GLN A 309 3.91 6.14 4.86
C GLN A 309 3.46 4.77 4.34
N TYR A 310 2.23 4.66 3.84
CA TYR A 310 1.68 3.44 3.26
C TYR A 310 2.51 2.98 2.06
N GLU A 311 2.73 3.84 1.06
CA GLU A 311 3.45 3.45 -0.17
C GLU A 311 4.92 3.10 0.11
N LEU A 312 5.51 3.62 1.19
CA LEU A 312 6.86 3.25 1.63
C LEU A 312 6.95 1.82 2.21
N PHE A 313 5.91 1.34 2.90
CA PHE A 313 6.02 0.18 3.79
C PHE A 313 4.94 -0.89 3.64
N TYR A 314 3.92 -0.72 2.79
CA TYR A 314 2.82 -1.70 2.68
C TYR A 314 3.29 -3.11 2.28
N ASN A 315 4.42 -3.21 1.57
CA ASN A 315 5.07 -4.47 1.18
C ASN A 315 6.18 -4.92 2.15
N GLY A 316 6.36 -4.21 3.27
CA GLY A 316 7.43 -4.43 4.24
C GLY A 316 8.59 -3.44 4.10
N ALA A 317 9.63 -3.64 4.93
CA ALA A 317 10.80 -2.78 4.93
C ALA A 317 11.58 -2.88 3.61
N PRO A 318 12.21 -1.78 3.12
CA PRO A 318 12.81 -1.75 1.79
C PRO A 318 13.81 -2.89 1.48
N PHE A 319 14.59 -3.34 2.46
CA PHE A 319 15.52 -4.46 2.26
C PHE A 319 14.80 -5.79 2.00
N VAL A 320 13.65 -6.02 2.62
CA VAL A 320 12.80 -7.21 2.39
C VAL A 320 12.26 -7.16 0.97
N VAL A 321 11.75 -6.00 0.56
CA VAL A 321 11.14 -5.79 -0.75
C VAL A 321 12.17 -5.98 -1.88
N ARG A 322 13.36 -5.39 -1.73
CA ARG A 322 14.49 -5.61 -2.66
C ARG A 322 14.96 -7.07 -2.67
N GLY A 323 14.82 -7.77 -1.55
CA GLY A 323 15.04 -9.21 -1.49
C GLY A 323 14.14 -10.01 -2.45
N TYR A 324 12.88 -9.59 -2.66
CA TYR A 324 12.03 -10.22 -3.68
C TYR A 324 12.55 -9.97 -5.09
N ALA A 325 12.98 -8.74 -5.40
CA ALA A 325 13.57 -8.42 -6.70
C ALA A 325 14.81 -9.28 -6.97
N PHE A 326 15.72 -9.37 -6.00
CA PHE A 326 16.94 -10.18 -6.09
C PHE A 326 16.62 -11.66 -6.40
N ARG A 327 15.71 -12.27 -5.63
CA ARG A 327 15.34 -13.68 -5.79
C ARG A 327 14.64 -13.98 -7.11
N ASN A 328 13.95 -13.01 -7.70
CA ASN A 328 13.12 -13.20 -8.88
C ASN A 328 13.74 -12.62 -10.17
N TYR A 329 14.95 -12.08 -10.10
CA TYR A 329 15.59 -11.47 -11.27
C TYR A 329 16.12 -12.51 -12.27
N GLY A 330 16.62 -13.66 -11.81
CA GLY A 330 17.25 -14.66 -12.69
C GLY A 330 18.64 -14.20 -13.16
N TYR A 331 19.61 -14.19 -12.26
CA TYR A 331 21.00 -13.74 -12.51
C TYR A 331 21.77 -14.70 -13.44
N GLU A 332 21.26 -15.90 -13.69
CA GLU A 332 21.85 -16.86 -14.62
C GLU A 332 21.95 -16.30 -16.04
N GLU A 333 21.00 -15.46 -16.46
CA GLU A 333 21.00 -14.82 -17.78
C GLU A 333 22.18 -13.83 -17.94
N PRO A 334 22.34 -12.77 -17.12
CA PRO A 334 23.48 -11.86 -17.26
C PRO A 334 24.82 -12.55 -16.97
N LEU A 335 24.88 -13.53 -16.05
CA LEU A 335 26.11 -14.28 -15.80
C LEU A 335 26.57 -15.06 -17.03
N LYS A 336 25.65 -15.66 -17.80
CA LYS A 336 26.00 -16.32 -19.07
C LYS A 336 26.60 -15.35 -20.10
N LEU A 337 26.11 -14.11 -20.16
CA LEU A 337 26.67 -13.08 -21.05
C LEU A 337 28.11 -12.74 -20.65
N VAL A 338 28.35 -12.54 -19.35
CA VAL A 338 29.68 -12.25 -18.81
C VAL A 338 30.62 -13.43 -19.04
N ASN A 339 30.21 -14.66 -18.69
CA ASN A 339 31.06 -15.84 -18.87
C ASN A 339 31.45 -16.04 -20.34
N ARG A 340 30.53 -15.86 -21.28
CA ARG A 340 30.85 -15.93 -22.72
C ARG A 340 31.94 -14.93 -23.13
N PHE A 341 31.92 -13.73 -22.56
CA PHE A 341 32.93 -12.72 -22.83
C PHE A 341 34.27 -13.05 -22.16
N LEU A 342 34.25 -13.55 -20.93
CA LEU A 342 35.45 -14.00 -20.22
C LEU A 342 36.13 -15.17 -20.96
N ASP A 343 35.34 -16.11 -21.50
CA ASP A 343 35.83 -17.25 -22.27
C ASP A 343 36.49 -16.85 -23.60
N SER A 344 36.30 -15.60 -24.06
CA SER A 344 36.86 -15.14 -25.33
C SER A 344 38.31 -14.64 -25.23
N TYR A 345 38.91 -14.64 -24.03
CA TYR A 345 40.29 -14.23 -23.83
C TYR A 345 40.96 -15.03 -22.71
N GLY A 346 42.29 -15.15 -22.78
CA GLY A 346 43.09 -15.90 -21.81
C GLY A 346 44.50 -15.36 -21.70
N LEU A 347 45.29 -15.94 -20.80
CA LEU A 347 46.73 -15.69 -20.75
C LEU A 347 47.39 -16.19 -22.04
N PRO A 348 48.45 -15.54 -22.54
CA PRO A 348 49.24 -16.07 -23.64
C PRO A 348 49.79 -17.46 -23.29
N GLU A 349 49.78 -18.40 -24.24
CA GLU A 349 50.51 -19.68 -24.13
C GLU A 349 52.02 -19.50 -24.19
#